data_AF-A0AAP2G7G9-F1
#
_entry.id   AF-A0AAP2G7G9-F1
#
_cell.length_a   1.000
_cell.length_b   1.000
_cell.length_c   1.000
_cell.angle_alpha   90.00
_cell.angle_beta   90.00
_cell.angle_gamma   90.00
#
_symmetry.space_group_name_H-M   'P 1'
#
loop_
_entity.id
_entity.type
_entity.pdbx_description
1 polymer ?
#
loop_
_entity_poly.entity_id
_entity_poly.type
_entity_poly.pdbx_seq_one_letter_code
_entity_poly.pdbx_strand_id
1 'polypeptide(L)'
;MEFLERFSKEQWSTFNQIWAERACIADLDRIASDLEDVDRVLKGQVEAYRKAEDFEVYRRIRNLTNIENYRRMLLAIYLQQGIDATTDPSFSFVMDQNTMSGNAKARHVSLIAAYISNQQRNGAV
;
A
#
# COMPACT_ATOMS: atom_id res chain seq x y z
N MET A 1 19.10 10.27 -34.84
CA MET A 1 18.69 10.09 -33.43
C MET A 1 17.78 11.26 -33.06
N GLU A 2 16.54 11.26 -33.56
CA GLU A 2 15.53 12.31 -33.32
C GLU A 2 14.22 11.69 -32.80
N PHE A 3 14.31 10.65 -31.96
CA PHE A 3 13.14 10.04 -31.32
C PHE A 3 12.95 10.51 -29.86
N LEU A 4 13.53 11.67 -29.53
CA LEU A 4 13.30 12.38 -28.28
C LEU A 4 12.70 13.76 -28.60
N GLU A 5 11.75 13.81 -29.55
CA GLU A 5 10.80 14.91 -29.58
C GLU A 5 10.14 14.97 -28.21
N ARG A 6 10.47 16.05 -27.50
CA ARG A 6 10.25 16.25 -26.08
C ARG A 6 8.76 16.16 -25.79
N PHE A 7 8.33 15.06 -25.17
CA PHE A 7 7.04 15.03 -24.47
C PHE A 7 6.93 16.27 -23.58
N SER A 8 5.79 16.95 -23.64
CA SER A 8 5.51 18.06 -22.73
C SER A 8 5.53 17.55 -21.28
N LYS A 9 5.75 18.44 -20.31
CA LYS A 9 5.68 18.07 -18.89
C LYS A 9 4.34 17.40 -18.54
N GLU A 10 3.26 17.84 -19.17
CA GLU A 10 1.93 17.27 -19.00
C GLU A 10 1.85 15.85 -19.55
N GLN A 11 2.37 15.60 -20.76
CA GLN A 11 2.41 14.25 -21.35
C GLN A 11 3.27 13.29 -20.51
N TRP A 12 4.41 13.75 -19.98
CA TRP A 12 5.22 12.97 -19.05
C TRP A 12 4.48 12.66 -17.75
N SER A 13 3.74 13.62 -17.20
CA SER A 13 2.93 13.45 -15.99
C SER A 13 1.84 12.40 -16.20
N THR A 14 1.10 12.49 -17.31
CA THR A 14 0.07 11.52 -17.68
C THR A 14 0.66 10.13 -17.89
N PHE A 15 1.79 10.02 -18.57
CA PHE A 15 2.48 8.75 -18.76
C PHE A 15 2.86 8.12 -17.41
N ASN A 16 3.48 8.90 -16.51
CA ASN A 16 3.88 8.41 -15.18
C ASN A 16 2.67 7.96 -14.35
N GLN A 17 1.54 8.67 -14.43
CA GLN A 17 0.29 8.27 -13.75
C GLN A 17 -0.22 6.92 -14.26
N ILE A 18 -0.29 6.73 -15.60
CA ILE A 18 -0.72 5.47 -16.23
C ILE A 18 0.18 4.32 -15.80
N TRP A 19 1.51 4.51 -15.78
CA TRP A 19 2.45 3.47 -15.35
C TRP A 19 2.33 3.15 -13.87
N ALA A 20 2.16 4.16 -13.02
CA ALA A 20 1.95 3.96 -11.59
C ALA A 20 0.68 3.14 -11.33
N GLU A 21 -0.41 3.43 -12.03
CA GLU A 21 -1.67 2.68 -11.95
C GLU A 21 -1.52 1.25 -12.43
N ARG A 22 -0.97 1.03 -13.62
CA ARG A 22 -0.72 -0.33 -14.15
C ARG A 22 0.10 -1.18 -13.19
N ALA A 23 1.13 -0.57 -12.59
CA ALA A 23 1.98 -1.26 -11.64
C ALA A 23 1.24 -1.55 -10.31
N CYS A 24 0.26 -0.71 -9.90
CA CYS A 24 -0.60 -1.02 -8.76
C CYS A 24 -1.53 -2.20 -9.07
N ILE A 25 -2.19 -2.18 -10.25
CA ILE A 25 -3.07 -3.26 -10.69
C ILE A 25 -2.32 -4.59 -10.72
N ALA A 26 -1.13 -4.63 -11.34
CA ALA A 26 -0.32 -5.84 -11.43
C ALA A 26 0.08 -6.38 -10.05
N ASP A 27 0.46 -5.50 -9.12
CA ASP A 27 0.78 -5.92 -7.75
C ASP A 27 -0.48 -6.44 -7.02
N LEU A 28 -1.64 -5.78 -7.15
CA LEU A 28 -2.88 -6.20 -6.50
C LEU A 28 -3.40 -7.55 -7.04
N ASP A 29 -3.31 -7.77 -8.35
CA ASP A 29 -3.67 -9.06 -8.97
C ASP A 29 -2.80 -10.19 -8.42
N ARG A 30 -1.49 -9.94 -8.26
CA ARG A 30 -0.57 -10.92 -7.68
C ARG A 30 -0.87 -11.19 -6.20
N ILE A 31 -1.19 -10.14 -5.43
CA ILE A 31 -1.59 -10.31 -4.02
C ILE A 31 -2.88 -11.15 -3.94
N ALA A 32 -3.88 -10.87 -4.78
CA ALA A 32 -5.12 -11.63 -4.81
C ALA A 32 -4.89 -13.11 -5.18
N SER A 33 -4.02 -13.37 -6.17
CA SER A 33 -3.62 -14.73 -6.56
C SER A 33 -2.98 -15.49 -5.40
N ASP A 34 -2.06 -14.86 -4.67
CA ASP A 34 -1.36 -15.50 -3.55
C ASP A 34 -2.27 -15.78 -2.34
N LEU A 35 -3.42 -15.10 -2.23
CA LEU A 35 -4.37 -15.26 -1.15
C LEU A 35 -5.43 -16.35 -1.41
N GLU A 36 -5.54 -16.88 -2.64
CA GLU A 36 -6.56 -17.85 -3.06
C GLU A 36 -6.66 -19.06 -2.11
N ASP A 37 -5.51 -19.58 -1.70
CA ASP A 37 -5.42 -20.78 -0.85
C ASP A 37 -5.16 -20.45 0.63
N VAL A 38 -4.98 -19.17 0.98
CA VAL A 38 -4.57 -18.73 2.33
C VAL A 38 -5.70 -18.01 3.06
N ASP A 39 -6.29 -16.99 2.45
CA ASP A 39 -7.34 -16.17 3.05
C ASP A 39 -8.27 -15.63 1.96
N ARG A 40 -9.36 -16.37 1.72
CA ARG A 40 -10.37 -16.04 0.69
C ARG A 40 -11.14 -14.76 1.00
N VAL A 41 -11.26 -14.39 2.28
CA VAL A 41 -11.97 -13.16 2.66
C VAL A 41 -11.11 -11.97 2.30
N LEU A 42 -9.84 -11.98 2.67
CA LEU A 42 -8.89 -10.92 2.31
C LEU A 42 -8.69 -10.85 0.79
N LYS A 43 -8.66 -11.99 0.08
CA LYS A 43 -8.67 -12.00 -1.40
C LYS A 43 -9.84 -11.21 -1.95
N GLY A 44 -11.07 -11.48 -1.49
CA GLY A 44 -12.26 -10.77 -1.93
C GLY A 44 -12.19 -9.26 -1.66
N GLN A 45 -11.60 -8.85 -0.52
CA GLN A 45 -11.37 -7.45 -0.20
C GLN A 45 -10.35 -6.80 -1.15
N VAL A 46 -9.24 -7.47 -1.47
CA VAL A 46 -8.24 -6.99 -2.42
C VAL A 46 -8.83 -6.85 -3.82
N GLU A 47 -9.60 -7.83 -4.28
CA GLU A 47 -10.29 -7.77 -5.59
C GLU A 47 -11.32 -6.64 -5.66
N ALA A 48 -12.08 -6.42 -4.58
CA ALA A 48 -13.04 -5.33 -4.48
C ALA A 48 -12.34 -3.96 -4.49
N TYR A 49 -11.27 -3.82 -3.70
CA TYR A 49 -10.43 -2.62 -3.69
C TYR A 49 -9.85 -2.32 -5.07
N ARG A 50 -9.37 -3.34 -5.77
CA ARG A 50 -8.87 -3.21 -7.15
C ARG A 50 -9.95 -2.72 -8.12
N LYS A 51 -11.18 -3.27 -8.02
CA LYS A 51 -12.31 -2.89 -8.89
C LYS A 51 -12.84 -1.48 -8.63
N ALA A 52 -12.57 -0.92 -7.46
CA ALA A 52 -12.96 0.46 -7.14
C ALA A 52 -12.11 1.50 -7.89
N GLU A 53 -10.98 1.10 -8.47
CA GLU A 53 -10.04 1.96 -9.23
C GLU A 53 -9.43 3.14 -8.45
N ASP A 54 -9.75 3.28 -7.16
CA ASP A 54 -9.12 4.24 -6.25
C ASP A 54 -7.93 3.62 -5.51
N PHE A 55 -6.75 3.76 -6.12
CA PHE A 55 -5.50 3.19 -5.60
C PHE A 55 -4.68 4.15 -4.74
N GLU A 56 -5.25 5.24 -4.24
CA GLU A 56 -4.49 6.30 -3.59
C GLU A 56 -3.67 5.79 -2.38
N VAL A 57 -4.32 5.03 -1.49
CA VAL A 57 -3.70 4.41 -0.32
C VAL A 57 -2.61 3.42 -0.74
N TYR A 58 -2.92 2.52 -1.67
CA TYR A 58 -1.94 1.53 -2.11
C TYR A 58 -0.74 2.16 -2.82
N ARG A 59 -0.95 3.25 -3.56
CA ARG A 59 0.12 4.03 -4.19
C ARG A 59 1.07 4.61 -3.13
N ARG A 60 0.55 5.16 -2.02
CA ARG A 60 1.37 5.59 -0.88
C ARG A 60 2.16 4.43 -0.27
N ILE A 61 1.52 3.28 -0.07
CA ILE A 61 2.18 2.07 0.46
C ILE A 61 3.34 1.63 -0.45
N ARG A 62 3.14 1.61 -1.77
CA ARG A 62 4.19 1.25 -2.74
C ARG A 62 5.35 2.25 -2.75
N ASN A 63 5.05 3.54 -2.61
CA ASN A 63 6.07 4.58 -2.52
C ASN A 63 6.83 4.53 -1.19
N LEU A 64 6.18 4.08 -0.12
CA LEU A 64 6.80 3.94 1.19
C LEU A 64 7.83 2.80 1.21
N THR A 65 7.55 1.67 0.57
CA THR A 65 8.44 0.51 0.66
C THR A 65 8.48 -0.32 -0.61
N ASN A 66 9.69 -0.73 -1.00
CA ASN A 66 9.88 -1.70 -2.07
C ASN A 66 9.77 -3.16 -1.59
N ILE A 67 9.74 -3.40 -0.27
CA ILE A 67 9.61 -4.73 0.31
C ILE A 67 8.16 -5.19 0.22
N GLU A 68 7.95 -6.25 -0.51
CA GLU A 68 6.63 -6.76 -0.83
C GLU A 68 5.82 -7.20 0.40
N ASN A 69 6.44 -7.94 1.33
CA ASN A 69 5.74 -8.41 2.52
C ASN A 69 5.19 -7.25 3.37
N TYR A 70 5.90 -6.11 3.39
CA TYR A 70 5.42 -4.92 4.09
C TYR A 70 4.27 -4.26 3.33
N ARG A 71 4.32 -4.20 1.99
CA ARG A 71 3.19 -3.71 1.18
C ARG A 71 1.93 -4.54 1.43
N ARG A 72 2.06 -5.88 1.44
CA ARG A 72 0.97 -6.80 1.73
C ARG A 72 0.38 -6.57 3.11
N MET A 73 1.22 -6.47 4.13
CA MET A 73 0.75 -6.31 5.50
C MET A 73 0.06 -4.96 5.73
N LEU A 74 0.63 -3.86 5.22
CA LEU A 74 0.02 -2.54 5.29
C LEU A 74 -1.31 -2.48 4.54
N LEU A 75 -1.41 -3.11 3.36
CA LEU A 75 -2.66 -3.21 2.62
C LEU A 75 -3.69 -4.02 3.41
N ALA A 76 -3.31 -5.16 3.99
CA ALA A 76 -4.21 -5.99 4.79
C ALA A 76 -4.75 -5.24 6.01
N ILE A 77 -3.90 -4.51 6.73
CA ILE A 77 -4.30 -3.64 7.85
C ILE A 77 -5.34 -2.62 7.39
N TYR A 78 -5.07 -1.91 6.28
CA TYR A 78 -5.99 -0.93 5.75
C TYR A 78 -7.35 -1.55 5.38
N LEU A 79 -7.36 -2.66 4.64
CA LEU A 79 -8.60 -3.30 4.18
C LEU A 79 -9.42 -3.92 5.32
N GLN A 80 -8.76 -4.44 6.36
CA GLN A 80 -9.45 -5.12 7.46
C GLN A 80 -9.87 -4.17 8.59
N GLN A 81 -9.15 -3.05 8.78
CA GLN A 81 -9.34 -2.17 9.94
C GLN A 81 -9.62 -0.72 9.55
N GLY A 82 -9.50 -0.36 8.28
CA GLY A 82 -9.65 1.01 7.79
C GLY A 82 -8.50 1.94 8.17
N ILE A 83 -7.39 1.41 8.68
CA ILE A 83 -6.25 2.21 9.14
C ILE A 83 -5.31 2.47 7.96
N ASP A 84 -5.32 3.71 7.45
CA ASP A 84 -4.27 4.18 6.55
C ASP A 84 -3.05 4.64 7.35
N ALA A 85 -2.16 3.70 7.64
CA ALA A 85 -1.00 3.95 8.47
C ALA A 85 0.05 4.89 7.81
N THR A 86 -0.15 5.27 6.54
CA THR A 86 0.71 6.27 5.87
C THR A 86 0.32 7.71 6.18
N THR A 87 -0.91 7.93 6.64
CA THR A 87 -1.46 9.26 6.96
C THR A 87 -2.07 9.35 8.36
N ASP A 88 -2.34 8.22 9.02
CA ASP A 88 -2.92 8.18 10.35
C ASP A 88 -1.98 8.85 11.38
N PRO A 89 -2.47 9.85 12.15
CA PRO A 89 -1.65 10.60 13.10
C PRO A 89 -0.96 9.74 14.16
N SER A 90 -1.51 8.57 14.47
CA SER A 90 -0.96 7.62 15.44
C SER A 90 0.42 7.10 15.01
N PHE A 91 0.78 7.22 13.73
CA PHE A 91 2.06 6.76 13.18
C PHE A 91 3.00 7.91 12.79
N SER A 92 2.60 9.17 13.00
CA SER A 92 3.41 10.37 12.68
C SER A 92 4.83 10.29 13.25
N PHE A 93 4.97 9.82 14.49
CA PHE A 93 6.28 9.67 15.14
C PHE A 93 7.27 8.72 14.43
N VAL A 94 6.78 7.83 13.56
CA VAL A 94 7.60 7.00 12.66
C VAL A 94 7.70 7.64 11.28
N MET A 95 6.57 8.12 10.76
CA MET A 95 6.46 8.63 9.39
C MET A 95 7.26 9.93 9.19
N ASP A 96 7.41 10.75 10.23
CA ASP A 96 8.12 12.03 10.19
C ASP A 96 9.63 11.89 10.45
N GLN A 97 10.12 10.69 10.77
CA GLN A 97 11.54 10.46 11.02
C GLN A 97 12.35 10.51 9.72
N ASN A 98 13.14 11.56 9.54
CA ASN A 98 13.98 11.73 8.34
C ASN A 98 15.18 10.77 8.29
N THR A 99 15.57 10.19 9.43
CA THR A 99 16.69 9.24 9.54
C THR A 99 16.30 7.82 9.15
N MET A 100 14.99 7.52 9.03
CA MET A 100 14.49 6.18 8.71
C MET A 100 14.22 6.04 7.22
N SER A 101 14.73 4.96 6.63
CA SER A 101 14.34 4.58 5.28
C SER A 101 12.85 4.20 5.23
N GLY A 102 12.25 4.30 4.05
CA GLY A 102 10.86 3.91 3.86
C GLY A 102 10.56 2.45 4.26
N ASN A 103 11.52 1.54 4.05
CA ASN A 103 11.41 0.14 4.51
C ASN A 103 11.42 0.02 6.04
N ALA A 104 12.27 0.80 6.71
CA ALA A 104 12.27 0.85 8.17
C ALA A 104 10.92 1.39 8.68
N LYS A 105 10.43 2.49 8.11
CA LYS A 105 9.10 3.05 8.44
C LYS A 105 8.00 2.01 8.26
N ALA A 106 7.94 1.38 7.08
CA ALA A 106 6.95 0.36 6.77
C ALA A 106 6.98 -0.80 7.76
N ARG A 107 8.16 -1.29 8.16
CA ARG A 107 8.32 -2.34 9.18
C ARG A 107 7.78 -1.90 10.55
N HIS A 108 8.14 -0.71 11.01
CA HIS A 108 7.73 -0.23 12.33
C HIS A 108 6.22 -0.01 12.39
N VAL A 109 5.67 0.71 11.41
CA VAL A 109 4.24 0.98 11.29
C VAL A 109 3.43 -0.31 11.23
N SER A 110 3.86 -1.25 10.40
CA SER A 110 3.36 -2.62 10.30
C SER A 110 3.24 -3.33 11.65
N LEU A 111 4.32 -3.33 12.44
CA LEU A 111 4.36 -4.01 13.74
C LEU A 111 3.45 -3.33 14.77
N ILE A 112 3.44 -2.00 14.80
CA ILE A 112 2.60 -1.22 15.71
C ILE A 112 1.12 -1.45 15.39
N ALA A 113 0.73 -1.37 14.12
CA ALA A 113 -0.65 -1.58 13.68
C ALA A 113 -1.13 -3.01 13.99
N ALA A 114 -0.29 -4.03 13.75
CA ALA A 114 -0.59 -5.41 14.12
C ALA A 114 -0.77 -5.58 15.64
N TYR A 115 0.05 -4.91 16.45
CA TYR A 115 -0.08 -4.90 17.90
C TYR A 115 -1.41 -4.27 18.35
N ILE A 116 -1.73 -3.08 17.84
CA ILE A 116 -2.99 -2.37 18.15
C ILE A 116 -4.21 -3.24 17.79
N SER A 117 -4.19 -3.85 16.61
CA SER A 117 -5.24 -4.77 16.16
C SER A 117 -5.45 -5.93 17.14
N ASN A 118 -4.36 -6.52 17.64
CA ASN A 118 -4.43 -7.63 18.57
C ASN A 118 -4.98 -7.18 19.95
N GLN A 119 -4.60 -5.99 20.42
CA GLN A 119 -5.15 -5.43 21.66
C GLN A 119 -6.65 -5.19 21.59
N GLN A 120 -7.15 -4.65 20.46
CA GLN A 120 -8.59 -4.43 20.26
C GLN A 120 -9.40 -5.73 20.27
N ARG A 121 -8.84 -6.83 19.72
CA ARG A 121 -9.48 -8.15 19.77
C ARG A 121 -9.54 -8.72 21.18
N ASN A 122 -8.49 -8.54 21.97
CA ASN A 122 -8.41 -9.10 23.34
C ASN A 122 -9.11 -8.24 24.40
N GLY A 123 -9.31 -6.94 24.14
CA GLY A 123 -10.04 -6.03 25.03
C GLY A 123 -11.55 -5.98 24.81
N ALA A 124 -12.07 -6.68 23.79
CA ALA A 124 -13.51 -6.78 23.48
C ALA A 124 -14.18 -8.01 24.11
N VAL A 125 -13.53 -8.63 25.11
CA VAL A 125 -14.04 -9.77 25.91
C VAL A 125 -14.45 -9.30 27.29
#